data_AF-A0A6N0HQ34-F1
#
_entry.id   AF-A0A6N0HQ34-F1
#
_cell.length_a   1.000
_cell.length_b   1.000
_cell.length_c   1.000
_cell.angle_alpha   90.00
_cell.angle_beta   90.00
_cell.angle_gamma   90.00
#
_symmetry.space_group_name_H-M   'P 1'
#
loop_
_entity.id
_entity.type
_entity.pdbx_description
1 polymer ?
#
loop_
_entity_poly.entity_id
_entity_poly.type
_entity_poly.pdbx_seq_one_letter_code
_entity_poly.pdbx_strand_id
1 'polypeptide(L)'
;MINTKNLIWTNLNQVNNIPDQVLTWLDDHQSLTVKLKQKFNRFSINVLSQAESLIHADETGLLDWQGQSIVREVELLGNGQVVVFARSIIPITNDTQNLLKIGSRPLGEVLFNDKNIKRSQLQITHTHDAWGRRSIFTIGSTQVLVSEFFIKNLYAL
;
A
#
# COMPACT_ATOMS: atom_id res chain seq x y z
N MET A 1 -4.15 -15.09 4.65
CA MET A 1 -3.05 -14.11 4.55
C MET A 1 -2.53 -14.16 3.11
N ILE A 2 -2.47 -13.03 2.40
CA ILE A 2 -2.03 -12.99 1.00
C ILE A 2 -0.53 -13.25 0.96
N ASN A 3 -0.07 -14.15 0.09
CA ASN A 3 1.36 -14.31 -0.15
C ASN A 3 1.84 -13.15 -1.02
N THR A 4 2.61 -12.23 -0.43
CA THR A 4 3.14 -11.05 -1.13
C THR A 4 4.59 -11.21 -1.57
N LYS A 5 5.12 -12.44 -1.59
CA LYS A 5 6.48 -12.74 -2.06
C LYS A 5 6.44 -13.12 -3.53
N ASN A 6 7.46 -12.69 -4.28
CA ASN A 6 7.69 -13.11 -5.66
C ASN A 6 6.51 -12.82 -6.60
N LEU A 7 5.78 -11.74 -6.34
CA LEU A 7 4.69 -11.32 -7.22
C LEU A 7 5.26 -10.67 -8.48
N ILE A 8 4.57 -10.89 -9.60
CA ILE A 8 4.92 -10.24 -10.86
C ILE A 8 4.19 -8.89 -10.91
N TRP A 9 4.96 -7.83 -11.04
CA TRP A 9 4.47 -6.45 -11.07
C TRP A 9 4.68 -5.86 -12.46
N THR A 10 3.65 -5.21 -12.99
CA THR A 10 3.66 -4.58 -14.31
C THR A 10 3.16 -3.16 -14.21
N ASN A 11 3.57 -2.28 -15.12
CA ASN A 11 3.05 -0.92 -15.12
C ASN A 11 1.55 -0.94 -15.47
N LEU A 12 0.77 -0.03 -14.88
CA LEU A 12 -0.69 0.03 -15.11
C LEU A 12 -1.07 0.07 -16.60
N ASN A 13 -0.29 0.79 -17.42
CA ASN A 13 -0.51 0.91 -18.87
C ASN A 13 -0.22 -0.37 -19.67
N GLN A 14 0.31 -1.42 -19.05
CA GLN A 14 0.64 -2.70 -19.68
C GLN A 14 -0.33 -3.82 -19.29
N VAL A 15 -1.27 -3.56 -18.37
CA VAL A 15 -2.23 -4.55 -17.89
C VAL A 15 -3.53 -4.40 -18.68
N ASN A 16 -3.91 -5.47 -19.36
CA ASN A 16 -5.19 -5.55 -20.07
C ASN A 16 -6.23 -6.29 -19.22
N ASN A 17 -7.52 -6.02 -19.47
CA ASN A 17 -8.66 -6.74 -18.87
C ASN A 17 -8.78 -6.64 -17.33
N ILE A 18 -8.45 -5.48 -16.77
CA ILE A 18 -8.79 -5.19 -15.37
C ILE A 18 -10.30 -4.99 -15.29
N PRO A 19 -11.04 -5.69 -14.40
CA PRO A 19 -12.47 -5.43 -14.22
C PRO A 19 -12.71 -3.98 -13.77
N ASP A 20 -13.73 -3.31 -14.32
CA ASP A 20 -14.01 -1.90 -14.03
C ASP A 20 -14.15 -1.62 -12.52
N GLN A 21 -14.83 -2.52 -11.80
CA GLN A 21 -15.00 -2.43 -10.35
C GLN A 21 -13.65 -2.39 -9.61
N VAL A 22 -12.66 -3.14 -10.10
CA VAL A 22 -11.30 -3.18 -9.55
C VAL A 22 -10.50 -1.95 -9.99
N LEU A 23 -10.63 -1.53 -11.24
CA LEU A 23 -9.90 -0.39 -11.80
C LEU A 23 -10.11 0.87 -10.95
N THR A 24 -11.34 1.08 -10.45
CA THR A 24 -11.63 2.19 -9.54
C THR A 24 -10.73 2.19 -8.29
N TRP A 25 -10.28 1.04 -7.79
CA TRP A 25 -9.39 0.95 -6.63
C TRP A 25 -7.91 1.05 -7.01
N LEU A 26 -7.55 0.63 -8.23
CA LEU A 26 -6.16 0.60 -8.68
C LEU A 26 -5.66 1.98 -9.10
N ASP A 27 -6.43 2.70 -9.91
CA ASP A 27 -6.05 3.99 -10.48
C ASP A 27 -6.81 5.12 -9.80
N ASP A 28 -6.36 5.50 -8.60
CA ASP A 28 -7.03 6.55 -7.82
C ASP A 28 -6.03 7.59 -7.32
N HIS A 29 -6.38 8.85 -7.59
CA HIS A 29 -5.69 10.04 -7.10
C HIS A 29 -6.13 10.43 -5.69
N GLN A 30 -7.19 9.81 -5.16
CA GLN A 30 -7.67 10.01 -3.80
C GLN A 30 -7.02 9.01 -2.83
N SER A 31 -6.94 9.41 -1.55
CA SER A 31 -6.49 8.53 -0.48
C SER A 31 -7.42 7.33 -0.35
N LEU A 32 -6.85 6.12 -0.39
CA LEU A 32 -7.58 4.87 -0.22
C LEU A 32 -8.43 4.86 1.06
N THR A 33 -7.92 5.47 2.14
CA THR A 33 -8.64 5.55 3.41
C THR A 33 -9.91 6.37 3.29
N VAL A 34 -9.88 7.49 2.58
CA VAL A 34 -11.07 8.33 2.36
C VAL A 34 -12.13 7.54 1.61
N LYS A 35 -11.74 6.83 0.56
CA LYS A 35 -12.65 6.01 -0.25
C LYS A 35 -13.28 4.86 0.54
N LEU A 36 -12.49 4.18 1.38
CA LEU A 36 -13.01 3.13 2.25
C LEU A 36 -13.97 3.68 3.31
N LYS A 37 -13.67 4.84 3.91
CA LYS A 37 -14.57 5.52 4.86
C LYS A 37 -15.88 5.97 4.20
N GLN A 38 -15.87 6.29 2.91
CA GLN A 38 -17.10 6.61 2.16
C GLN A 38 -17.93 5.37 1.79
N LYS A 39 -17.27 4.24 1.47
CA LYS A 39 -17.95 2.99 1.11
C LYS A 39 -18.51 2.24 2.31
N PHE A 40 -17.86 2.29 3.47
CA PHE A 40 -18.21 1.50 4.65
C PHE A 40 -18.57 2.37 5.85
N ASN A 41 -19.70 2.07 6.50
CA ASN A 41 -20.15 2.77 7.71
C ASN A 41 -19.16 2.64 8.87
N ARG A 42 -18.48 1.49 8.97
CA ARG A 42 -17.46 1.24 9.97
C ARG A 42 -16.13 0.93 9.29
N PHE A 43 -15.17 1.84 9.44
CA PHE A 43 -13.80 1.66 8.99
C PHE A 43 -12.88 1.48 10.19
N SER A 44 -12.01 0.48 10.14
CA SER A 44 -10.97 0.27 11.16
C SER A 44 -9.69 -0.27 10.55
N ILE A 45 -8.59 -0.10 11.27
CA ILE A 45 -7.27 -0.59 10.88
C ILE A 45 -6.78 -1.56 11.93
N ASN A 46 -6.33 -2.73 11.48
CA ASN A 46 -5.66 -3.70 12.30
C ASN A 46 -4.17 -3.71 11.92
N VAL A 47 -3.28 -3.35 12.86
CA VAL A 47 -1.83 -3.38 12.62
C VAL A 47 -1.33 -4.77 12.93
N LEU A 48 -0.92 -5.51 11.91
CA LEU A 48 -0.43 -6.88 12.05
C LEU A 48 1.02 -6.89 12.52
N SER A 49 1.85 -6.06 11.89
CA SER A 49 3.27 -5.97 12.22
C SER A 49 3.81 -4.57 11.90
N GLN A 50 4.78 -4.12 12.70
CA GLN A 50 5.62 -2.97 12.41
C GLN A 50 6.98 -3.19 13.06
N ALA A 51 7.91 -3.77 12.32
CA ALA A 51 9.22 -4.14 12.84
C ALA A 51 10.28 -4.16 11.72
N GLU A 52 11.55 -4.21 12.11
CA GLU A 52 12.60 -4.56 11.17
C GLU A 52 12.32 -5.97 10.63
N SER A 53 12.29 -6.10 9.31
CA SER A 53 12.01 -7.38 8.65
C SER A 53 12.70 -7.41 7.31
N LEU A 54 12.91 -8.62 6.79
CA LEU A 54 13.45 -8.84 5.47
C LEU A 54 12.52 -8.22 4.41
N ILE A 55 13.13 -7.43 3.53
CA ILE A 55 12.53 -6.91 2.30
C ILE A 55 12.46 -8.08 1.31
N HIS A 56 11.33 -8.23 0.61
CA HIS A 56 11.17 -9.30 -0.36
C HIS A 56 12.02 -9.07 -1.61
N ALA A 57 12.38 -10.15 -2.32
CA ALA A 57 13.22 -10.05 -3.51
C ALA A 57 12.62 -9.16 -4.61
N ASP A 58 11.29 -9.12 -4.73
CA ASP A 58 10.56 -8.26 -5.68
C ASP A 58 10.40 -6.81 -5.21
N GLU A 59 10.79 -6.52 -3.97
CA GLU A 59 10.84 -5.17 -3.37
C GLU A 59 12.28 -4.61 -3.37
N THR A 60 13.28 -5.50 -3.34
CA THR A 60 14.71 -5.16 -3.39
C THR A 60 15.06 -4.44 -4.69
N GLY A 61 15.80 -3.34 -4.59
CA GLY A 61 16.23 -2.54 -5.74
C GLY A 61 15.17 -1.57 -6.29
N LEU A 62 13.95 -1.55 -5.73
CA LEU A 62 12.97 -0.51 -6.04
C LEU A 62 13.28 0.81 -5.32
N LEU A 63 13.84 0.71 -4.12
CA LEU A 63 14.25 1.87 -3.33
C LEU A 63 15.75 2.06 -3.48
N ASP A 64 16.18 3.30 -3.67
CA ASP A 64 17.59 3.70 -3.59
C ASP A 64 18.02 3.80 -2.11
N TRP A 65 18.03 2.66 -1.42
CA TRP A 65 18.32 2.56 0.01
C TRP A 65 18.99 1.24 0.38
N GLN A 66 20.03 1.31 1.21
CA GLN A 66 20.82 0.15 1.66
C GLN A 66 20.86 -0.02 3.19
N GLY A 67 20.18 0.86 3.95
CA GLY A 67 20.17 0.82 5.41
C GLY A 67 19.02 0.00 6.00
N GLN A 68 18.84 0.10 7.31
CA GLN A 68 17.71 -0.53 8.00
C GLN A 68 16.37 0.03 7.51
N SER A 69 15.37 -0.85 7.46
CA SER A 69 14.00 -0.50 7.08
C SER A 69 13.01 -1.19 8.00
N ILE A 70 11.94 -0.48 8.33
CA ILE A 70 10.78 -1.04 9.01
C ILE A 70 9.79 -1.50 7.96
N VAL A 71 9.36 -2.74 8.09
CA VAL A 71 8.22 -3.26 7.35
C VAL A 71 6.99 -3.09 8.22
N ARG A 72 5.96 -2.47 7.63
CA ARG A 72 4.66 -2.31 8.27
C ARG A 72 3.60 -3.05 7.46
N GLU A 73 2.86 -3.92 8.13
CA GLU A 73 1.74 -4.67 7.55
C GLU A 73 0.47 -4.37 8.32
N VAL A 74 -0.58 -4.02 7.58
CA VAL A 74 -1.88 -3.65 8.15
C VAL A 74 -3.01 -4.26 7.33
N GLU A 75 -4.14 -4.46 8.00
CA GLU A 75 -5.41 -4.74 7.37
C GLU A 75 -6.30 -3.51 7.50
N LEU A 76 -6.95 -3.14 6.40
CA LEU A 76 -8.03 -2.17 6.40
C LEU A 76 -9.34 -2.94 6.36
N LEU A 77 -10.21 -2.67 7.34
CA LEU A 77 -11.46 -3.37 7.52
C LEU A 77 -12.63 -2.44 7.20
N GLY A 78 -13.54 -2.93 6.35
CA GLY A 78 -14.85 -2.34 6.07
C GLY A 78 -15.93 -3.18 6.74
N ASN A 79 -16.73 -2.57 7.62
CA ASN A 79 -17.77 -3.25 8.40
C ASN A 79 -17.26 -4.49 9.17
N GLY A 80 -16.00 -4.46 9.63
CA GLY A 80 -15.37 -5.56 10.37
C GLY A 80 -14.80 -6.68 9.51
N GLN A 81 -14.88 -6.57 8.18
CA GLN A 81 -14.27 -7.52 7.25
C GLN A 81 -13.02 -6.92 6.62
N VAL A 82 -11.96 -7.73 6.47
CA VAL A 82 -10.75 -7.30 5.76
C VAL A 82 -11.08 -7.10 4.28
N VAL A 83 -10.80 -5.90 3.80
CA VAL A 83 -11.04 -5.51 2.40
C VAL A 83 -9.75 -5.13 1.68
N VAL A 84 -8.74 -4.68 2.43
CA VAL A 84 -7.40 -4.41 1.91
C VAL A 84 -6.35 -4.93 2.89
N PHE A 85 -5.35 -5.63 2.37
CA PHE A 85 -4.08 -5.84 3.07
C PHE A 85 -3.07 -4.85 2.51
N ALA A 86 -2.34 -4.13 3.36
CA ALA A 86 -1.31 -3.19 2.92
C ALA A 86 0.02 -3.50 3.59
N ARG A 87 1.08 -3.45 2.79
CA ARG A 87 2.46 -3.66 3.19
C ARG A 87 3.27 -2.45 2.78
N SER A 88 4.11 -1.95 3.67
CA SER A 88 4.95 -0.79 3.40
C SER A 88 6.37 -1.02 3.86
N ILE A 89 7.34 -0.59 3.05
CA ILE A 89 8.76 -0.62 3.36
C ILE A 89 9.20 0.81 3.63
N ILE A 90 9.56 1.08 4.89
CA ILE A 90 9.86 2.42 5.40
C ILE A 90 11.32 2.44 5.84
N PRO A 91 12.25 3.00 5.03
CA PRO A 91 13.62 3.25 5.45
C PRO A 91 13.69 4.03 6.75
N ILE A 92 14.63 3.71 7.63
CA ILE A 92 14.81 4.44 8.90
C ILE A 92 15.71 5.65 8.62
N THR A 93 15.10 6.81 8.42
CA THR A 93 15.79 8.08 8.19
C THR A 93 15.16 9.20 9.03
N ASN A 94 15.68 10.42 8.93
CA ASN A 94 15.05 11.58 9.55
C ASN A 94 13.70 11.94 8.90
N ASP A 95 13.57 11.73 7.59
CA ASP A 95 12.35 12.07 6.84
C ASP A 95 11.16 11.17 7.23
N THR A 96 11.41 9.93 7.63
CA THR A 96 10.37 8.93 7.89
C THR A 96 10.01 8.76 9.36
N GLN A 97 10.62 9.53 10.28
CA GLN A 97 10.36 9.45 11.72
C GLN A 97 8.87 9.55 12.07
N ASN A 98 8.15 10.42 11.37
CA ASN A 98 6.71 10.59 11.56
C ASN A 98 5.93 9.33 11.12
N LEU A 99 6.32 8.72 10.00
CA LEU A 99 5.71 7.48 9.50
C LEU A 99 5.92 6.30 10.45
N LEU A 100 7.08 6.22 11.08
CA LEU A 100 7.37 5.18 12.07
C LEU A 100 6.53 5.33 13.35
N LYS A 101 5.98 6.51 13.62
CA LYS A 101 5.19 6.83 14.84
C LYS A 101 3.68 6.92 14.60
N ILE A 102 3.18 6.50 13.44
CA ILE A 102 1.75 6.69 13.07
C ILE A 102 0.78 5.84 13.88
N GLY A 103 1.24 4.79 14.57
CA GLY A 103 0.40 3.93 15.41
C GLY A 103 -0.65 3.20 14.56
N SER A 104 -1.93 3.39 14.85
CA SER A 104 -3.06 2.81 14.10
C SER A 104 -3.56 3.70 12.96
N ARG A 105 -2.88 4.80 12.63
CA ARG A 105 -3.26 5.64 11.49
C ARG A 105 -2.86 5.00 10.16
N PRO A 106 -3.66 5.17 9.09
CA PRO A 106 -3.30 4.69 7.77
C PRO A 106 -2.15 5.52 7.19
N LEU A 107 -1.17 4.83 6.62
CA LEU A 107 0.01 5.47 6.02
C LEU A 107 -0.39 6.46 4.91
N GLY A 108 -1.34 6.07 4.07
CA GLY A 108 -1.85 6.91 2.98
C GLY A 108 -2.40 8.25 3.47
N GLU A 109 -3.05 8.33 4.63
CA GLU A 109 -3.55 9.61 5.14
C GLU A 109 -2.40 10.59 5.45
N VAL A 110 -1.27 10.08 5.92
CA VAL A 110 -0.07 10.91 6.15
C VAL A 110 0.60 11.29 4.82
N LEU A 111 0.69 10.33 3.88
CA LEU A 111 1.35 10.55 2.59
C LEU A 111 0.59 11.51 1.67
N PHE A 112 -0.74 11.45 1.67
CA PHE A 112 -1.58 12.28 0.78
C PHE A 112 -1.79 13.71 1.30
N ASN A 113 -1.61 13.95 2.61
CA ASN A 113 -1.79 15.28 3.19
C ASN A 113 -0.58 16.21 2.99
N ASP A 114 0.58 15.67 2.59
CA ASP A 114 1.78 16.46 2.31
C ASP A 114 1.96 16.66 0.80
N LYS A 115 1.83 17.92 0.36
CA LYS A 115 1.94 18.31 -1.05
C LYS A 115 3.35 18.14 -1.63
N ASN A 116 4.36 17.98 -0.78
CA ASN A 116 5.74 17.78 -1.20
C ASN A 116 6.04 16.32 -1.52
N ILE A 117 5.16 15.39 -1.11
CA ILE A 117 5.34 13.97 -1.37
C ILE A 117 5.01 13.67 -2.82
N LYS A 118 6.00 13.13 -3.53
CA LYS A 118 5.85 12.70 -4.93
C LYS A 118 5.61 11.21 -4.98
N ARG A 119 4.61 10.82 -5.75
CA ARG A 119 4.29 9.42 -6.03
C ARG A 119 4.86 9.02 -7.39
N SER A 120 5.56 7.88 -7.44
CA SER A 120 6.04 7.29 -8.69
C SER A 120 4.90 6.71 -9.52
N GLN A 121 5.23 6.23 -10.72
CA GLN A 121 4.29 5.46 -11.52
C GLN A 121 3.78 4.23 -10.75
N LEU A 122 2.50 3.93 -10.96
CA LEU A 122 1.80 2.79 -10.40
C LEU A 122 2.20 1.48 -11.08
N GLN A 123 2.52 0.48 -10.27
CA GLN A 123 2.66 -0.90 -10.71
C GLN A 123 1.51 -1.73 -10.14
N ILE A 124 0.99 -2.65 -10.95
CA ILE A 124 -0.14 -3.51 -10.65
C ILE A 124 0.33 -4.96 -10.61
N THR A 125 -0.34 -5.76 -9.80
CA THR A 125 -0.24 -7.21 -9.80
C THR A 125 -1.62 -7.83 -9.62
N HIS A 126 -1.75 -9.10 -9.94
CA HIS A 126 -2.97 -9.85 -9.70
C HIS A 126 -2.62 -11.26 -9.23
N THR A 127 -3.41 -11.74 -8.29
CA THR A 127 -3.36 -13.10 -7.74
C THR A 127 -4.75 -13.71 -7.84
N HIS A 128 -4.91 -14.99 -7.49
CA HIS A 128 -6.23 -15.61 -7.51
C HIS A 128 -7.27 -14.84 -6.66
N ASP A 129 -6.87 -14.23 -5.54
CA ASP A 129 -7.79 -13.68 -4.53
C ASP A 129 -7.72 -12.16 -4.34
N ALA A 130 -6.80 -11.50 -5.04
CA ALA A 130 -6.60 -10.08 -4.89
C ALA A 130 -5.97 -9.43 -6.12
N TRP A 131 -6.35 -8.18 -6.33
CA TRP A 131 -5.60 -7.24 -7.15
C TRP A 131 -4.70 -6.43 -6.26
N GLY A 132 -3.46 -6.21 -6.68
CA GLY A 132 -2.50 -5.40 -5.94
C GLY A 132 -2.07 -4.19 -6.75
N ARG A 133 -1.77 -3.10 -6.05
CA ARG A 133 -1.01 -1.98 -6.60
C ARG A 133 0.14 -1.62 -5.68
N ARG A 134 1.23 -1.11 -6.24
CA ARG A 134 2.31 -0.52 -5.47
C ARG A 134 2.82 0.77 -6.09
N SER A 135 3.35 1.63 -5.25
CA SER A 135 3.99 2.87 -5.67
C SER A 135 5.08 3.26 -4.68
N ILE A 136 6.08 3.98 -5.17
CA ILE A 136 7.09 4.61 -4.34
C ILE A 136 6.63 6.04 -4.04
N PHE A 137 6.75 6.43 -2.77
CA PHE A 137 6.50 7.78 -2.28
C PHE A 137 7.81 8.39 -1.84
N THR A 138 8.17 9.54 -2.38
CA THR A 138 9.39 10.27 -1.99
C THR A 138 9.04 11.35 -0.97
N ILE A 139 9.68 11.29 0.20
CA ILE A 139 9.51 12.20 1.33
C ILE A 139 10.89 12.78 1.63
N GLY A 140 11.08 14.08 1.38
CA GLY A 140 12.41 14.67 1.42
C GLY A 140 13.33 13.98 0.40
N SER A 141 14.40 13.34 0.87
CA SER A 141 15.29 12.52 0.05
C SER A 141 15.03 11.01 0.20
N THR A 142 14.09 10.60 1.06
CA THR A 142 13.83 9.20 1.37
C THR A 142 12.68 8.63 0.53
N GLN A 143 12.84 7.42 0.02
CA GLN A 143 11.80 6.69 -0.71
C GLN A 143 11.11 5.65 0.18
N VAL A 144 9.78 5.57 0.10
CA VAL A 144 8.95 4.60 0.83
C VAL A 144 8.15 3.79 -0.18
N LEU A 145 8.21 2.46 -0.09
CA LEU A 145 7.37 1.59 -0.91
C LEU A 145 6.04 1.35 -0.18
N VAL A 146 4.93 1.51 -0.90
CA VAL A 146 3.59 1.15 -0.39
C VAL A 146 2.94 0.21 -1.39
N SER A 147 2.55 -0.97 -0.91
CA SER A 147 1.85 -2.01 -1.65
C SER A 147 0.49 -2.25 -0.99
N GLU A 148 -0.58 -2.18 -1.77
CA GLU A 148 -1.96 -2.34 -1.33
C GLU A 148 -2.60 -3.47 -2.13
N PHE A 149 -3.22 -4.41 -1.44
CA PHE A 149 -3.85 -5.60 -2.01
C PHE A 149 -5.33 -5.59 -1.70
N PHE A 150 -6.13 -5.34 -2.74
CA PHE A 150 -7.58 -5.30 -2.73
C PHE A 150 -8.11 -6.72 -2.80
N ILE A 151 -8.76 -7.17 -1.73
CA ILE A 151 -9.31 -8.53 -1.61
C ILE A 151 -10.66 -8.58 -2.34
N LYS A 152 -11.02 -9.74 -2.91
CA LYS A 152 -12.32 -9.97 -3.56
C LYS A 152 -13.53 -9.37 -2.82
N ASN A 153 -13.58 -9.46 -1.48
CA ASN A 153 -14.66 -8.90 -0.66
C ASN A 153 -14.90 -7.39 -0.87
N LEU A 154 -13.90 -6.64 -1.36
CA LEU A 154 -14.03 -5.21 -1.62
C LEU A 154 -14.86 -4.90 -2.87
N TYR A 155 -14.71 -5.72 -3.92
CA TYR A 155 -15.20 -5.42 -5.27
C TYR A 155 -16.16 -6.45 -5.85
N ALA A 156 -16.22 -7.68 -5.33
CA ALA A 156 -17.07 -8.76 -5.85
C ALA A 156 -18.54 -8.68 -5.38
N LEU A 157 -19.10 -7.46 -5.27
CA LEU A 157 -20.51 -7.24 -4.95
C LEU A 157 -21.38 -7.29 -6.21
#